data_AF-A0A6G9ZE49-F1
#
_entry.id   AF-A0A6G9ZE49-F1
#
_cell.length_a   1.000
_cell.length_b   1.000
_cell.length_c   1.000
_cell.angle_alpha   90.00
_cell.angle_beta   90.00
_cell.angle_gamma   90.00
#
_symmetry.space_group_name_H-M   'P 1'
#
loop_
_entity.id
_entity.type
_entity.pdbx_description
1 polymer ?
#
loop_
_entity_poly.entity_id
_entity_poly.type
_entity_poly.pdbx_seq_one_letter_code
_entity_poly.pdbx_strand_id
1 'polypeptide(L)'
;MPPASPLPAGDPHRVITGPDGAVDVIVSLSEYQQLKAAREELDRLRAEHTRRQVAEQVRDGMAQFEADPASFRTLTREDLLRDDVFDRP
;
A
#
# COMPACT_ATOMS: atom_id res chain seq x y z
N MET A 1 -4.97 17.27 22.32
CA MET A 1 -5.00 15.96 21.61
C MET A 1 -6.39 15.81 20.99
N PRO A 2 -6.54 15.57 19.69
CA PRO A 2 -7.86 15.26 19.14
C PRO A 2 -8.33 13.90 19.69
N PRO A 3 -9.64 13.71 19.95
CA PRO A 3 -10.15 12.43 20.40
C PRO A 3 -10.01 11.39 19.28
N ALA A 4 -9.55 10.19 19.64
CA ALA A 4 -9.51 9.04 18.74
C ALA A 4 -10.93 8.77 18.22
N SER A 5 -11.09 8.71 16.89
CA SER A 5 -12.34 8.32 16.26
C SER A 5 -12.81 6.97 16.80
N PRO A 6 -14.10 6.78 17.11
CA PRO A 6 -14.59 5.51 17.63
C PRO A 6 -14.39 4.42 16.57
N LEU A 7 -13.79 3.31 17.00
CA LEU A 7 -13.75 2.08 16.20
C LEU A 7 -15.20 1.65 15.89
N PRO A 8 -15.48 1.12 14.69
CA PRO A 8 -16.83 0.69 14.32
C PRO A 8 -17.33 -0.33 15.34
N ALA A 9 -18.56 -0.12 15.81
CA ALA A 9 -19.25 -0.95 16.80
C ALA A 9 -19.55 -2.34 16.23
N GLY A 10 -18.54 -3.20 16.28
CA GLY A 10 -18.66 -4.65 16.21
C GLY A 10 -17.65 -5.16 17.21
N ASP A 11 -18.00 -5.12 18.50
CA ASP A 11 -17.14 -5.68 19.54
C ASP A 11 -16.82 -7.13 19.15
N PRO A 12 -15.54 -7.55 19.09
CA PRO A 12 -15.25 -8.96 19.00
C PRO A 12 -16.00 -9.65 20.14
N HIS A 13 -16.78 -10.67 19.82
CA HIS A 13 -17.58 -11.37 20.82
C HIS A 13 -16.72 -11.82 22.02
N ARG A 14 -15.41 -12.06 21.80
CA ARG A 14 -14.43 -12.22 22.87
C ARG A 14 -13.00 -12.01 22.39
N VAL A 15 -12.14 -11.46 23.25
CA VAL A 15 -10.67 -11.55 23.12
C VAL A 15 -10.15 -12.44 24.23
N ILE A 16 -9.31 -13.43 23.91
CA ILE A 16 -8.68 -14.35 24.86
C ILE A 16 -7.17 -14.16 24.77
N THR A 17 -6.52 -13.92 25.91
CA THR A 17 -5.06 -13.89 25.97
C THR A 17 -4.55 -15.16 26.65
N GLY A 18 -3.72 -15.92 25.95
CA GLY A 18 -3.07 -17.13 26.43
C GLY A 18 -1.95 -16.85 27.44
N PRO A 19 -1.51 -17.86 28.20
CA PRO A 19 -0.45 -17.74 29.21
C PRO A 19 0.93 -17.40 28.62
N ASP A 20 1.11 -17.61 27.32
CA ASP A 20 2.29 -17.26 26.51
C ASP A 20 2.19 -15.86 25.87
N GLY A 21 1.08 -15.14 26.09
CA GLY A 21 0.81 -13.84 25.48
C GLY A 21 0.16 -13.92 24.09
N ALA A 22 -0.21 -15.11 23.61
CA ALA A 22 -0.99 -15.24 22.39
C ALA A 22 -2.36 -14.57 22.54
N VAL A 23 -2.87 -13.92 21.49
CA VAL A 23 -4.18 -13.25 21.52
C VAL A 23 -5.09 -13.87 20.46
N ASP A 24 -6.14 -14.54 20.92
CA ASP A 24 -7.20 -15.09 20.09
C ASP A 24 -8.41 -14.16 20.10
N VAL A 25 -8.91 -13.84 18.90
CA VAL A 25 -10.10 -13.01 18.72
C VAL A 25 -11.23 -13.88 18.19
N ILE A 26 -12.29 -14.02 18.99
CA ILE A 26 -13.49 -14.77 18.63
C ILE A 26 -14.50 -13.78 18.02
N VAL A 27 -14.83 -14.04 16.77
CA VAL A 27 -15.84 -13.32 15.99
C VAL A 27 -16.86 -14.31 15.44
N SER A 28 -18.07 -13.85 15.11
CA SER A 28 -19.00 -14.70 14.37
C SER A 28 -18.45 -15.02 12.98
N LEU A 29 -18.87 -16.16 12.41
CA LEU A 29 -18.49 -16.53 11.05
C LEU A 29 -18.94 -15.46 10.03
N SER A 30 -20.11 -14.87 10.23
CA SER A 30 -20.65 -13.79 9.38
C SER A 30 -19.78 -12.53 9.42
N GLU A 31 -19.35 -12.10 10.61
CA GLU A 31 -18.47 -10.93 10.75
C GLU A 31 -17.12 -11.21 10.11
N TYR A 32 -16.54 -12.39 10.35
CA TYR A 32 -15.28 -12.78 9.73
C TYR A 32 -15.35 -12.74 8.20
N GLN A 33 -16.43 -13.24 7.61
CA GLN A 33 -16.65 -13.20 6.16
C GLN A 33 -16.77 -11.77 5.64
N GLN A 34 -17.47 -10.88 6.36
CA GLN A 34 -17.57 -9.46 6.00
C GLN A 34 -16.22 -8.74 6.08
N LEU A 35 -15.47 -8.96 7.16
CA LEU A 35 -14.11 -8.43 7.35
C LEU A 35 -13.17 -8.91 6.24
N LYS A 36 -13.23 -10.19 5.88
CA LYS A 36 -12.45 -10.75 4.78
C LYS A 36 -12.78 -10.07 3.44
N ALA A 37 -14.07 -9.93 3.12
CA ALA A 37 -14.51 -9.28 1.88
C ALA A 37 -14.09 -7.80 1.83
N ALA A 38 -14.22 -7.08 2.95
CA ALA A 38 -13.77 -5.69 3.06
C ALA A 38 -12.25 -5.56 2.87
N ARG A 39 -11.46 -6.51 3.40
CA ARG A 39 -10.01 -6.53 3.20
C ARG A 39 -9.65 -6.76 1.73
N GLU A 40 -10.29 -7.73 1.08
CA GLU A 40 -10.06 -8.02 -0.35
C GLU A 40 -10.41 -6.81 -1.23
N GLU A 41 -11.48 -6.07 -0.91
CA GLU A 41 -11.82 -4.84 -1.62
C GLU A 41 -10.80 -3.72 -1.37
N LEU A 42 -10.33 -3.56 -0.13
CA LEU A 42 -9.28 -2.57 0.17
C LEU A 42 -7.98 -2.88 -0.59
N ASP A 43 -7.59 -4.15 -0.66
CA ASP A 43 -6.41 -4.59 -1.40
C ASP A 43 -6.57 -4.31 -2.90
N ARG A 44 -7.77 -4.54 -3.47
CA ARG A 44 -8.10 -4.20 -4.85
C ARG A 44 -7.99 -2.70 -5.12
N LEU A 45 -8.59 -1.87 -4.25
CA LEU A 45 -8.56 -0.41 -4.38
C LEU A 45 -7.13 0.13 -4.28
N ARG A 46 -6.31 -0.42 -3.38
CA ARG A 46 -4.88 -0.07 -3.29
C ARG A 46 -4.12 -0.43 -4.56
N ALA A 47 -4.31 -1.63 -5.08
CA ALA A 47 -3.66 -2.04 -6.33
C ALA A 47 -4.06 -1.14 -7.51
N GLU A 48 -5.34 -0.77 -7.60
CA GLU A 48 -5.82 0.15 -8.62
C GLU A 48 -5.24 1.56 -8.46
N HIS A 49 -5.23 2.08 -7.23
CA HIS A 49 -4.66 3.38 -6.92
C HIS A 49 -3.16 3.44 -7.27
N THR A 50 -2.39 2.43 -6.85
CA THR A 50 -0.97 2.33 -7.20
C THR A 50 -0.77 2.27 -8.71
N ARG A 51 -1.59 1.48 -9.42
CA ARG A 51 -1.52 1.43 -10.89
C ARG A 51 -1.79 2.79 -11.54
N ARG A 52 -2.77 3.54 -11.04
CA ARG A 52 -3.08 4.90 -11.54
C ARG A 52 -1.93 5.86 -11.27
N GLN A 53 -1.37 5.88 -10.06
CA GLN A 53 -0.22 6.72 -9.71
C GLN A 53 1.00 6.42 -10.59
N VAL A 54 1.32 5.14 -10.83
CA VAL A 54 2.40 4.76 -11.73
C VAL A 54 2.12 5.22 -13.16
N ALA A 55 0.89 5.06 -13.65
CA ALA A 55 0.51 5.50 -14.99
C ALA A 55 0.59 7.03 -15.16
N GLU A 56 0.22 7.79 -14.14
CA GLU A 56 0.36 9.26 -14.11
C GLU A 56 1.83 9.66 -14.10
N GLN A 57 2.64 9.08 -13.22
CA GLN A 57 4.08 9.35 -13.14
C GLN A 57 4.81 9.05 -14.46
N VAL A 58 4.46 7.94 -15.14
CA VAL A 58 5.01 7.60 -16.46
C VAL A 58 4.61 8.63 -17.51
N ARG A 59 3.34 9.06 -17.51
CA ARG A 59 2.85 10.07 -18.46
C ARG A 59 3.57 11.41 -18.26
N ASP A 60 3.70 11.84 -17.02
CA ASP A 60 4.37 13.09 -16.66
C ASP A 60 5.85 13.03 -17.01
N GLY A 61 6.52 11.92 -16.72
CA GLY A 61 7.92 11.68 -17.10
C GLY A 61 8.14 11.70 -18.62
N MET A 62 7.23 11.09 -19.40
CA MET A 62 7.29 11.14 -20.86
C MET A 62 7.09 12.57 -21.39
N ALA A 63 6.14 13.33 -20.84
CA ALA A 63 5.93 14.72 -21.24
C ALA A 63 7.16 15.59 -20.92
N GLN A 64 7.82 15.36 -19.78
CA GLN A 64 9.08 16.03 -19.44
C GLN A 64 10.22 15.65 -20.40
N PHE A 65 10.34 14.37 -20.76
CA PHE A 65 11.32 13.91 -21.74
C PHE A 65 11.09 14.53 -23.13
N GLU A 66 9.85 14.62 -23.58
CA GLU A 66 9.52 15.27 -24.85
C GLU A 66 9.83 16.77 -24.85
N ALA A 67 9.66 17.44 -23.70
CA ALA A 67 9.92 18.87 -23.56
C ALA A 67 11.42 19.20 -23.48
N ASP A 68 12.22 18.41 -22.74
CA ASP A 68 13.66 18.59 -22.61
C ASP A 68 14.39 17.24 -22.50
N PRO A 69 14.70 16.59 -23.64
CA PRO A 69 15.42 15.32 -23.63
C PRO A 69 16.82 15.42 -23.02
N ALA A 70 17.45 16.60 -23.05
CA ALA A 70 18.82 16.79 -22.56
C ALA A 70 18.92 16.78 -21.03
N SER A 71 17.79 16.99 -20.34
CA SER A 71 17.69 16.83 -18.88
C SER A 71 17.73 15.38 -18.40
N PHE A 72 17.58 14.40 -19.32
CA PHE A 72 17.57 12.98 -19.01
C PHE A 72 18.92 12.34 -19.33
N ARG A 73 19.33 11.35 -18.52
CA ARG A 73 20.49 10.50 -18.81
C ARG A 73 20.06 9.13 -19.30
N THR A 74 20.75 8.62 -20.30
CA THR A 74 20.63 7.21 -20.71
C THR A 74 21.40 6.35 -19.72
N LEU A 75 20.71 5.40 -19.08
CA LEU A 75 21.35 4.39 -18.25
C LEU A 75 21.69 3.17 -19.10
N THR A 76 22.91 2.67 -18.96
CA THR A 76 23.32 1.40 -19.56
C THR A 76 22.85 0.23 -18.70
N ARG A 77 22.95 -0.99 -19.24
CA ARG A 77 22.66 -2.21 -18.45
C ARG A 77 23.58 -2.35 -17.23
N GLU A 78 24.83 -1.93 -17.35
CA GLU A 78 25.80 -1.95 -16.24
C GLU A 78 25.44 -0.94 -15.16
N ASP A 79 24.91 0.24 -15.53
CA ASP A 79 24.45 1.24 -14.56
C ASP A 79 23.29 0.72 -13.70
N LEU A 80 22.36 -0.05 -14.29
CA LEU A 80 21.21 -0.62 -13.60
C LEU A 80 21.58 -1.71 -12.59
N LEU A 81 22.80 -2.25 -12.65
CA LEU A 81 23.30 -3.23 -11.68
C LEU A 81 23.91 -2.56 -10.45
N ARG A 82 24.01 -1.24 -10.43
CA ARG A 82 24.56 -0.49 -9.30
C ARG A 82 23.44 -0.11 -8.33
N ASP A 83 23.64 -0.40 -7.05
CA ASP A 83 22.66 -0.10 -5.99
C ASP A 83 22.43 1.42 -5.80
N ASP A 84 23.41 2.25 -6.17
CA ASP A 84 23.39 3.71 -6.00
C ASP A 84 22.77 4.47 -7.19
N VAL A 85 22.31 3.77 -8.22
CA VAL A 85 21.93 4.42 -9.49
C VAL A 85 20.73 5.36 -9.33
N PHE A 86 19.85 5.12 -8.36
CA PHE A 86 18.65 5.94 -8.09
C PHE A 86 18.76 6.86 -6.86
N ASP A 87 19.86 6.83 -6.11
CA ASP A 87 20.03 7.54 -4.83
C ASP A 87 20.44 9.02 -4.97
N ARG A 88 20.38 9.57 -6.18
CA ARG A 88 20.95 10.90 -6.47
C ARG A 88 20.05 12.06 -6.03
N PRO A 89 20.61 13.26 -5.81
CA PRO A 89 19.86 14.47 -6.14
C PRO A 89 19.68 14.59 -7.66
#